data_AF-A0A963LXK0-F1
#
_entry.id   AF-A0A963LXK0-F1
#
_cell.length_a   1.000
_cell.length_b   1.000
_cell.length_c   1.000
_cell.angle_alpha   90.00
_cell.angle_beta   90.00
_cell.angle_gamma   90.00
#
_symmetry.space_group_name_H-M   'P 1'
#
loop_
_entity.id
_entity.type
_entity.pdbx_description
1 polymer ?
#
loop_
_entity_poly.entity_id
_entity_poly.type
_entity_poly.pdbx_seq_one_letter_code
_entity_poly.pdbx_strand_id
1 'polypeptide(L)'
;PPNIKVQPIGPTQTLSQMLRDGEIDALYTARMPSSFLNGGGKVKRLFEDYEQVERDYFKETGLFPIMHTVAMRRDVYEANRWIAQSLMKAFNEAQRRAYADLYETAALKTMLPWLTAHVEQARREMGDDYWPYGFEKNEAVLRTFLRYHHEQGLSKRLLEPRELFAPEALEAFKI
;
A
#
# COMPACT_ATOMS: atom_id res chain seq x y z
N PRO A 1 10.06 -2.80 -22.71
CA PRO A 1 10.01 -4.01 -23.55
C PRO A 1 9.51 -3.66 -24.97
N PRO A 2 10.01 -4.31 -26.04
CA PRO A 2 9.65 -3.96 -27.43
C PRO A 2 8.19 -4.25 -27.81
N ASN A 3 7.52 -5.13 -27.06
CA ASN A 3 6.10 -5.45 -27.23
C ASN A 3 5.15 -4.45 -26.53
N ILE A 4 5.67 -3.49 -25.77
CA ILE A 4 4.87 -2.49 -25.05
C ILE A 4 4.94 -1.17 -25.81
N LYS A 5 3.77 -0.64 -26.19
CA LYS A 5 3.62 0.69 -26.77
C LYS A 5 3.10 1.64 -25.68
N VAL A 6 3.84 2.71 -25.42
CA VAL A 6 3.43 3.75 -24.47
C VAL A 6 3.08 4.99 -25.26
N GLN A 7 1.88 5.51 -25.08
CA GLN A 7 1.40 6.73 -25.71
C GLN A 7 0.84 7.67 -24.63
N PRO A 8 1.29 8.92 -24.53
CA PRO A 8 0.63 9.90 -23.70
C PRO A 8 -0.74 10.24 -24.30
N ILE A 9 -1.72 10.50 -23.44
CA ILE A 9 -3.01 11.05 -23.88
C ILE A 9 -2.88 12.53 -24.22
N GLY A 10 -3.84 13.06 -24.98
CA GLY A 10 -3.92 14.47 -25.31
C GLY A 10 -4.20 15.37 -24.07
N PRO A 11 -3.90 16.68 -24.16
CA PRO A 11 -3.92 17.60 -23.02
C PRO A 11 -5.33 17.82 -22.41
N THR A 12 -6.39 17.51 -23.16
CA THR A 12 -7.78 17.64 -22.72
C THR A 12 -8.46 16.29 -22.46
N GLN A 13 -7.75 15.18 -22.68
CA GLN A 13 -8.28 13.84 -22.48
C GLN A 13 -8.11 13.42 -21.03
N THR A 14 -8.99 12.54 -20.57
CA THR A 14 -8.83 11.87 -19.27
C THR A 14 -9.02 10.36 -19.46
N LEU A 15 -8.21 9.57 -18.78
CA LEU A 15 -8.32 8.10 -18.81
C LEU A 15 -9.70 7.62 -18.35
N SER A 16 -10.34 8.35 -17.42
CA SER A 16 -11.69 8.03 -16.96
C SER A 16 -12.73 8.18 -18.07
N GLN A 17 -12.64 9.23 -18.89
CA GLN A 17 -13.54 9.44 -20.03
C GLN A 17 -13.27 8.43 -21.14
N MET A 18 -11.99 8.21 -21.48
CA MET A 18 -11.59 7.22 -22.49
C MET A 18 -12.11 5.81 -22.14
N LEU A 19 -12.05 5.42 -20.86
CA LEU A 19 -12.61 4.14 -20.40
C LEU A 19 -14.14 4.09 -20.54
N ARG A 20 -14.83 5.20 -20.24
CA ARG A 20 -16.30 5.30 -20.37
C ARG A 20 -16.75 5.17 -21.83
N ASP A 21 -16.00 5.80 -22.73
CA ASP A 21 -16.33 5.89 -24.15
C ASP A 21 -15.86 4.67 -24.95
N GLY A 22 -15.09 3.78 -24.33
CA GLY A 22 -14.56 2.57 -24.95
C GLY A 22 -13.32 2.81 -25.81
N GLU A 23 -12.63 3.94 -25.63
CA GLU A 23 -11.34 4.20 -26.26
C GLU A 23 -10.20 3.36 -25.66
N ILE A 24 -10.35 2.97 -24.39
CA ILE A 24 -9.49 2.00 -23.70
C ILE A 24 -10.35 0.93 -23.03
N ASP A 25 -9.87 -0.31 -23.04
CA ASP A 25 -10.62 -1.46 -22.50
C ASP A 25 -10.53 -1.57 -20.97
N ALA A 26 -9.43 -1.09 -20.38
CA ALA A 26 -9.15 -1.21 -18.97
C ALA A 26 -8.38 -0.01 -18.43
N LEU A 27 -8.56 0.26 -17.14
CA LEU A 27 -7.84 1.29 -16.41
C LEU A 27 -7.34 0.73 -15.08
N TYR A 28 -6.02 0.77 -14.89
CA TYR A 28 -5.38 0.48 -13.61
C TYR A 28 -4.99 1.82 -12.95
N THR A 29 -5.57 2.12 -11.80
CA THR A 29 -5.44 3.43 -11.13
C THR A 29 -5.59 3.29 -9.61
N ALA A 30 -4.92 4.17 -8.86
CA ALA A 30 -5.00 4.19 -7.40
C ALA A 30 -6.33 4.75 -6.86
N ARG A 31 -7.01 5.59 -7.64
CA ARG A 31 -8.29 6.18 -7.25
C ARG A 31 -9.39 5.64 -8.15
N MET A 32 -10.54 5.32 -7.56
CA MET A 32 -11.74 4.98 -8.29
C MET A 32 -12.04 6.06 -9.34
N PRO A 33 -12.12 5.72 -10.64
CA PRO A 33 -12.32 6.70 -11.68
C PRO A 33 -13.74 7.27 -11.60
N SER A 34 -13.93 8.54 -11.97
CA SER A 34 -15.26 9.19 -11.96
C SER A 34 -16.29 8.46 -12.84
N SER A 35 -15.81 7.78 -13.88
CA SER A 35 -16.64 6.95 -14.76
C SER A 35 -17.17 5.68 -14.09
N PHE A 36 -16.60 5.22 -12.98
CA PHE A 36 -17.19 4.11 -12.21
C PHE A 36 -18.50 4.55 -11.53
N LEU A 37 -18.51 5.75 -10.93
CA LEU A 37 -19.71 6.29 -10.26
C LEU A 37 -20.73 6.86 -11.24
N ASN A 38 -20.26 7.66 -12.20
CA ASN A 38 -21.12 8.45 -13.08
C ASN A 38 -21.28 7.83 -14.48
N GLY A 39 -20.67 6.67 -14.75
CA GLY A 39 -20.62 6.02 -16.06
C GLY A 39 -21.90 5.32 -16.51
N GLY A 40 -22.98 5.40 -15.73
CA GLY A 40 -24.24 4.71 -16.06
C GLY A 40 -24.08 3.18 -16.11
N GLY A 41 -23.19 2.62 -15.28
CA GLY A 41 -22.94 1.17 -15.21
C GLY A 41 -22.04 0.59 -16.30
N LYS A 42 -21.50 1.42 -17.22
CA LYS A 42 -20.59 0.95 -18.28
C LYS A 42 -19.20 0.55 -17.78
N VAL A 43 -18.79 1.08 -16.64
CA VAL A 43 -17.49 0.81 -16.03
C VAL A 43 -17.71 -0.03 -14.78
N LYS A 44 -16.99 -1.14 -14.67
CA LYS A 44 -17.04 -2.07 -13.53
C LYS A 44 -15.64 -2.43 -13.06
N ARG A 45 -15.55 -3.06 -11.89
CA ARG A 45 -14.29 -3.66 -11.44
C ARG A 45 -13.96 -4.86 -12.32
N LEU A 46 -12.68 -5.09 -12.58
CA LEU A 46 -12.23 -6.30 -13.27
C LEU A 46 -12.53 -7.55 -12.43
N PHE A 47 -12.25 -7.47 -11.12
CA PHE A 47 -12.63 -8.45 -10.11
C PHE A 47 -13.74 -7.87 -9.26
N GLU A 48 -14.96 -8.41 -9.38
CA GLU A 48 -16.11 -7.96 -8.57
C GLU A 48 -15.98 -8.44 -7.11
N ASP A 49 -15.33 -9.60 -6.92
CA ASP A 49 -14.96 -10.26 -5.67
C ASP A 49 -13.53 -9.90 -5.21
N TYR A 50 -13.10 -8.66 -5.46
CA TYR A 50 -11.73 -8.18 -5.19
C TYR A 50 -11.23 -8.51 -3.77
N GLU A 51 -12.07 -8.43 -2.74
CA GLU A 51 -11.69 -8.79 -1.38
C GLU A 51 -11.22 -10.26 -1.28
N GLN A 52 -11.93 -11.19 -1.91
CA GLN A 52 -11.58 -12.61 -1.92
C GLN A 52 -10.28 -12.84 -2.72
N VAL A 53 -10.15 -12.21 -3.89
CA VAL A 53 -8.94 -12.29 -4.73
C VAL A 53 -7.71 -11.78 -3.98
N GLU A 54 -7.83 -10.64 -3.28
CA GLU A 54 -6.74 -10.06 -2.47
C GLU A 54 -6.36 -10.97 -1.30
N ARG A 55 -7.35 -11.55 -0.62
CA ARG A 55 -7.11 -12.50 0.49
C ARG A 55 -6.43 -13.77 0.02
N ASP A 56 -6.81 -14.31 -1.13
CA ASP A 56 -6.19 -15.51 -1.68
C ASP A 56 -4.76 -15.23 -2.17
N TYR A 57 -4.52 -14.07 -2.77
CA TYR A 57 -3.17 -13.59 -3.07
C TYR A 57 -2.29 -13.52 -1.81
N PHE A 58 -2.81 -12.95 -0.71
CA PHE A 58 -2.07 -12.88 0.55
C PHE A 58 -1.78 -14.29 1.12
N LYS A 59 -2.76 -15.20 1.10
CA LYS A 59 -2.55 -16.59 1.56
C LYS A 59 -1.50 -17.33 0.74
N GLU A 60 -1.50 -17.14 -0.58
CA GLU A 60 -0.57 -17.81 -1.49
C GLU A 60 0.85 -17.27 -1.36
N THR A 61 1.00 -15.95 -1.21
CA THR A 61 2.30 -15.28 -1.34
C THR A 61 2.88 -14.78 -0.02
N GLY A 62 2.05 -14.58 1.00
CA GLY A 62 2.38 -13.84 2.21
C GLY A 62 2.62 -12.34 1.99
N LEU A 63 2.36 -11.81 0.78
CA LEU A 63 2.64 -10.43 0.43
C LEU A 63 1.40 -9.56 0.61
N PHE A 64 1.54 -8.49 1.41
CA PHE A 64 0.56 -7.42 1.51
C PHE A 64 1.23 -6.08 1.17
N PRO A 65 0.75 -5.34 0.15
CA PRO A 65 1.44 -4.13 -0.32
C PRO A 65 1.59 -3.05 0.74
N ILE A 66 2.79 -2.46 0.82
CA ILE A 66 3.06 -1.31 1.69
C ILE A 66 2.29 -0.09 1.18
N MET A 67 1.48 0.53 2.04
CA MET A 67 0.68 1.69 1.67
C MET A 67 1.52 2.98 1.59
N HIS A 68 2.34 3.25 2.62
CA HIS A 68 3.11 4.49 2.74
C HIS A 68 4.50 4.29 3.38
N THR A 69 5.46 5.12 2.94
CA THR A 69 6.81 5.22 3.52
C THR A 69 7.03 6.65 4.03
N VAL A 70 7.58 6.80 5.24
CA VAL A 70 7.97 8.11 5.78
C VAL A 70 9.39 8.44 5.29
N ALA A 71 9.53 9.56 4.59
CA ALA A 71 10.83 10.07 4.15
C ALA A 71 11.25 11.27 5.00
N MET A 72 12.54 11.34 5.32
CA MET A 72 13.15 12.47 6.01
C MET A 72 14.13 13.18 5.09
N ARG A 73 14.18 14.51 5.21
CA ARG A 73 15.22 15.29 4.52
C ARG A 73 16.59 14.90 5.09
N ARG A 74 17.55 14.67 4.20
CA ARG A 74 18.86 14.09 4.54
C ARG A 74 19.63 14.92 5.56
N ASP A 75 19.70 16.24 5.36
CA ASP A 75 20.36 17.19 6.27
C ASP A 75 19.77 17.19 7.68
N VAL A 76 18.43 17.10 7.81
CA VAL A 76 17.75 17.02 9.11
C VAL A 76 18.13 15.73 9.82
N TYR A 77 18.10 14.60 9.10
CA TYR A 77 18.49 13.30 9.64
C TYR A 77 19.98 13.28 10.04
N GLU A 78 20.88 13.80 9.21
CA GLU A 78 22.32 13.81 9.49
C GLU A 78 22.65 14.69 10.70
N ALA A 79 21.99 15.84 10.85
CA ALA A 79 22.13 16.70 12.01
C ALA A 79 21.46 16.13 13.28
N ASN A 80 20.45 15.25 13.13
CA ASN A 80 19.60 14.78 14.23
C ASN A 80 19.23 13.29 14.05
N ARG A 81 20.23 12.41 14.01
CA ARG A 81 20.01 10.98 13.71
C ARG A 81 18.99 10.28 14.62
N TRP A 82 18.88 10.74 15.86
CA TRP A 82 17.91 10.26 16.85
C TRP A 82 16.44 10.37 16.38
N ILE A 83 16.12 11.32 15.48
CA ILE A 83 14.75 11.52 14.96
C ILE A 83 14.21 10.25 14.31
N ALA A 84 15.05 9.48 13.61
CA ALA A 84 14.64 8.23 12.96
C ALA A 84 13.97 7.28 13.97
N GLN A 85 14.63 7.08 15.12
CA GLN A 85 14.13 6.21 16.18
C GLN A 85 12.93 6.81 16.90
N SER A 86 12.93 8.11 17.18
CA SER A 86 11.80 8.79 17.82
C SER A 86 10.52 8.70 16.99
N LEU A 87 10.62 8.89 15.67
CA LEU A 87 9.48 8.73 14.77
C LEU A 87 9.00 7.28 14.72
N MET A 88 9.90 6.30 14.61
CA MET A 88 9.52 4.89 14.65
C MET A 88 8.77 4.54 15.94
N LYS A 89 9.25 4.97 17.11
CA LYS A 89 8.56 4.75 18.39
C LYS A 89 7.18 5.40 18.42
N ALA A 90 7.10 6.67 17.99
CA ALA A 90 5.83 7.41 17.97
C ALA A 90 4.79 6.77 17.03
N PHE A 91 5.20 6.32 15.84
CA PHE A 91 4.29 5.69 14.89
C PHE A 91 3.86 4.29 15.30
N ASN A 92 4.76 3.47 15.87
CA ASN A 92 4.36 2.18 16.46
C ASN A 92 3.32 2.36 17.56
N GLU A 93 3.52 3.34 18.43
CA GLU A 93 2.57 3.66 19.49
C GLU A 93 1.22 4.15 18.92
N ALA A 94 1.24 5.02 17.92
CA ALA A 94 0.03 5.50 17.26
C ALA A 94 -0.74 4.34 16.57
N GLN A 95 -0.03 3.43 15.90
CA GLN A 95 -0.62 2.26 15.27
C GLN A 95 -1.27 1.32 16.29
N ARG A 96 -0.57 1.04 17.39
CA ARG A 96 -1.10 0.20 18.47
C ARG A 96 -2.40 0.76 19.04
N ARG A 97 -2.49 2.08 19.22
CA ARG A 97 -3.73 2.75 19.62
C ARG A 97 -4.81 2.63 18.55
N ALA A 98 -4.47 2.82 17.28
CA ALA A 98 -5.43 2.66 16.19
C ALA A 98 -6.01 1.24 16.12
N TYR A 99 -5.19 0.20 16.33
CA TYR A 99 -5.67 -1.18 16.41
C TYR A 99 -6.58 -1.45 17.61
N ALA A 100 -6.28 -0.84 18.77
CA ALA A 100 -7.16 -0.92 19.93
C ALA A 100 -8.51 -0.23 19.64
N ASP A 101 -8.48 0.99 19.11
CA ASP A 101 -9.67 1.78 18.74
C ASP A 101 -10.56 1.05 17.73
N LEU A 102 -9.98 0.34 16.76
CA LEU A 102 -10.75 -0.43 15.76
C LEU A 102 -11.50 -1.62 16.36
N TYR A 103 -11.05 -2.15 17.50
CA TYR A 103 -11.67 -3.28 18.19
C TYR A 103 -12.58 -2.86 19.35
N GLU A 104 -12.66 -1.56 19.66
CA GLU A 104 -13.63 -1.02 20.62
C GLU A 104 -15.06 -1.26 20.12
N THR A 105 -15.94 -1.77 20.98
CA THR A 105 -17.32 -2.14 20.63
C THR A 105 -18.37 -1.21 21.23
N ALA A 106 -18.02 -0.46 22.30
CA ALA A 106 -18.93 0.48 22.93
C ALA A 106 -19.19 1.72 22.06
N ALA A 107 -18.15 2.20 21.38
CA ALA A 107 -18.23 3.34 20.46
C ALA A 107 -17.29 3.08 19.28
N LEU A 108 -17.83 2.53 18.19
CA LEU A 108 -17.05 2.19 17.00
C LEU A 108 -16.29 3.41 16.49
N LYS A 109 -15.01 3.21 16.16
CA LYS A 109 -14.14 4.27 15.62
C LYS A 109 -14.67 4.86 14.31
N THR A 110 -15.42 4.08 13.56
CA THR A 110 -16.05 4.47 12.29
C THR A 110 -17.52 4.09 12.30
N MET A 111 -18.33 4.69 11.42
CA MET A 111 -19.76 4.40 11.31
C MET A 111 -20.08 3.10 10.53
N LEU A 112 -19.12 2.18 10.39
CA LEU A 112 -19.33 0.91 9.71
C LEU A 112 -19.98 -0.11 10.68
N PRO A 113 -21.17 -0.65 10.38
CA PRO A 113 -21.94 -1.47 11.32
C PRO A 113 -21.29 -2.83 11.65
N TRP A 114 -20.42 -3.34 10.77
CA TRP A 114 -19.75 -4.64 10.94
C TRP A 114 -18.24 -4.49 11.13
N LEU A 115 -17.77 -3.33 11.58
CA LEU A 115 -16.35 -3.02 11.76
C LEU A 115 -15.63 -4.13 12.56
N THR A 116 -16.18 -4.52 13.71
CA THR A 116 -15.57 -5.55 14.58
C THR A 116 -15.41 -6.88 13.85
N ALA A 117 -16.43 -7.32 13.11
CA ALA A 117 -16.35 -8.58 12.35
C ALA A 117 -15.24 -8.53 11.28
N HIS A 118 -15.08 -7.39 10.59
CA HIS A 118 -14.00 -7.19 9.62
C HIS A 118 -12.62 -7.17 10.29
N VAL A 119 -12.47 -6.56 11.46
CA VAL A 119 -11.21 -6.58 12.22
C VAL A 119 -10.85 -7.99 12.66
N GLU A 120 -11.82 -8.77 13.15
CA GLU A 120 -11.59 -10.17 13.53
C GLU A 120 -11.23 -11.06 12.34
N GLN A 121 -11.82 -10.80 11.18
CA GLN A 121 -11.47 -11.48 9.93
C GLN A 121 -10.03 -11.17 9.53
N ALA A 122 -9.64 -9.89 9.52
CA ALA A 122 -8.27 -9.49 9.23
C ALA A 122 -7.27 -10.17 10.20
N ARG A 123 -7.57 -10.20 11.51
CA ARG A 123 -6.72 -10.87 12.50
C ARG A 123 -6.61 -12.38 12.28
N ARG A 124 -7.70 -13.06 11.96
CA ARG A 124 -7.69 -14.51 11.66
C ARG A 124 -6.81 -14.85 10.47
N GLU A 125 -6.74 -13.96 9.49
CA GLU A 125 -6.05 -14.22 8.22
C GLU A 125 -4.61 -13.73 8.21
N MET A 126 -4.36 -12.60 8.85
CA MET A 126 -3.10 -11.85 8.74
C MET A 126 -2.35 -11.73 10.08
N GLY A 127 -2.95 -12.18 11.18
CA GLY A 127 -2.44 -12.01 12.53
C GLY A 127 -2.77 -10.64 13.13
N ASP A 128 -2.29 -10.38 14.35
CA ASP A 128 -2.61 -9.16 15.10
C ASP A 128 -1.92 -7.89 14.55
N ASP A 129 -0.86 -8.06 13.75
CA ASP A 129 -0.05 -6.98 13.18
C ASP A 129 -0.12 -7.01 11.63
N TYR A 130 -1.30 -6.71 11.10
CA TYR A 130 -1.60 -6.78 9.67
C TYR A 130 -1.12 -5.56 8.85
N TRP A 131 -0.50 -4.57 9.49
CA TRP A 131 0.21 -3.45 8.86
C TRP A 131 1.59 -3.27 9.49
N PRO A 132 2.48 -4.27 9.39
CA PRO A 132 3.70 -4.27 10.18
C PRO A 132 4.58 -3.06 9.89
N TYR A 133 5.06 -2.40 10.94
CA TYR A 133 6.11 -1.39 10.84
C TYR A 133 7.49 -2.00 11.05
N GLY A 134 8.50 -1.39 10.42
CA GLY A 134 9.91 -1.79 10.53
C GLY A 134 10.42 -2.56 9.32
N PHE A 135 11.74 -2.58 9.17
CA PHE A 135 12.41 -3.13 8.00
C PHE A 135 12.26 -4.65 7.87
N GLU A 136 12.61 -5.40 8.92
CA GLU A 136 12.67 -6.87 8.89
C GLU A 136 11.34 -7.51 8.47
N LYS A 137 10.23 -7.05 9.07
CA LYS A 137 8.88 -7.54 8.76
C LYS A 137 8.44 -7.26 7.33
N ASN A 138 9.02 -6.24 6.69
CA ASN A 138 8.67 -5.81 5.34
C ASN A 138 9.71 -6.18 4.28
N GLU A 139 10.82 -6.84 4.64
CA GLU A 139 11.94 -7.06 3.73
C GLU A 139 11.52 -7.86 2.48
N ALA A 140 10.68 -8.89 2.65
CA ALA A 140 10.18 -9.70 1.54
C ALA A 140 9.31 -8.89 0.56
N VAL A 141 8.45 -8.01 1.09
CA VAL A 141 7.60 -7.12 0.29
C VAL A 141 8.44 -6.09 -0.44
N LEU A 142 9.41 -5.46 0.25
CA LEU A 142 10.35 -4.50 -0.33
C LEU A 142 11.20 -5.13 -1.44
N ARG A 143 11.72 -6.35 -1.23
CA ARG A 143 12.50 -7.09 -2.22
C ARG A 143 11.67 -7.39 -3.47
N THR A 144 10.41 -7.81 -3.27
CA THR A 144 9.48 -8.06 -4.38
C THR A 144 9.15 -6.79 -5.14
N PHE A 145 8.85 -5.69 -4.42
CA PHE A 145 8.62 -4.38 -5.02
C PHE A 145 9.82 -3.91 -5.85
N LEU A 146 11.04 -4.00 -5.32
CA LEU A 146 12.25 -3.55 -6.00
C LEU A 146 12.56 -4.38 -7.25
N ARG A 147 12.29 -5.70 -7.21
CA ARG A 147 12.35 -6.57 -8.38
C ARG A 147 11.40 -6.08 -9.48
N TYR A 148 10.11 -5.89 -9.16
CA TYR A 148 9.13 -5.42 -10.14
C TYR A 148 9.44 -4.01 -10.65
N HIS A 149 9.85 -3.10 -9.78
CA HIS A 149 10.24 -1.75 -10.15
C HIS A 149 11.42 -1.74 -11.13
N HIS A 150 12.38 -2.65 -10.98
CA HIS A 150 13.47 -2.83 -11.93
C HIS A 150 13.02 -3.50 -13.24
N GLU A 151 12.27 -4.60 -13.16
CA GLU A 151 11.75 -5.32 -14.35
C GLU A 151 10.87 -4.44 -15.24
N GLN A 152 10.14 -3.51 -14.63
CA GLN A 152 9.31 -2.51 -15.33
C GLN A 152 10.12 -1.32 -15.86
N GLY A 153 11.43 -1.27 -15.60
CA GLY A 153 12.33 -0.21 -16.08
C GLY A 153 12.21 1.11 -15.32
N LEU A 154 11.57 1.12 -14.14
CA LEU A 154 11.45 2.32 -13.31
C LEU A 154 12.74 2.61 -12.52
N SER A 155 13.54 1.58 -12.23
CA SER A 155 14.90 1.72 -11.71
C SER A 155 15.95 1.40 -12.77
N LYS A 156 17.08 2.13 -12.75
CA LYS A 156 18.24 1.86 -13.63
C LYS A 156 18.99 0.57 -13.29
N ARG A 157 18.88 0.10 -12.05
CA ARG A 157 19.46 -1.15 -11.55
C ARG A 157 18.54 -1.76 -10.50
N LEU A 158 18.72 -3.05 -10.22
CA LEU A 158 18.09 -3.69 -9.06
C LEU A 158 18.72 -3.10 -7.78
N LEU A 159 17.86 -2.55 -6.92
CA LEU A 159 18.24 -2.07 -5.59
C LEU A 159 17.99 -3.17 -4.56
N GLU A 160 18.78 -3.19 -3.49
CA GLU A 160 18.53 -3.99 -2.30
C GLU A 160 17.70 -3.18 -1.28
N PRO A 161 16.75 -3.81 -0.56
CA PRO A 161 15.90 -3.10 0.41
C PRO A 161 16.69 -2.27 1.44
N ARG A 162 17.84 -2.78 1.89
CA ARG A 162 18.70 -2.11 2.89
C ARG A 162 19.29 -0.78 2.40
N GLU A 163 19.34 -0.56 1.09
CA GLU A 163 19.83 0.69 0.49
C GLU A 163 18.84 1.84 0.64
N LEU A 164 17.56 1.54 0.91
CA LEU A 164 16.49 2.53 0.91
C LEU A 164 16.32 3.26 2.25
N PHE A 165 16.80 2.67 3.36
CA PHE A 165 16.47 3.12 4.71
C PHE A 165 17.72 3.54 5.49
N ALA A 166 17.53 4.45 6.44
CA ALA A 166 18.58 4.83 7.38
C ALA A 166 19.00 3.61 8.23
N PRO A 167 20.30 3.41 8.52
CA PRO A 167 20.77 2.26 9.30
C PRO A 167 20.05 2.09 10.64
N GLU A 168 19.77 3.18 11.35
CA GLU A 168 19.11 3.18 12.66
C GLU A 168 17.63 2.75 12.60
N ALA A 169 17.04 2.66 11.39
CA ALA A 169 15.68 2.17 11.16
C ALA A 169 15.64 0.68 10.76
N LEU A 170 16.79 0.03 10.58
CA LEU A 170 16.86 -1.37 10.16
C LEU A 170 16.66 -2.35 11.32
N GLU A 171 16.93 -1.93 12.56
CA GLU A 171 16.83 -2.79 13.74
C GLU A 171 15.57 -2.49 14.56
N ALA A 172 14.79 -3.53 14.86
CA ALA A 172 13.69 -3.45 15.82
C ALA A 172 14.26 -3.57 17.24
N PHE A 173 14.45 -2.44 17.93
CA PHE A 173 14.83 -2.48 19.34
C PHE A 173 13.66 -2.97 20.19
N LYS A 174 13.80 -4.19 20.71
CA LYS A 174 13.01 -4.69 21.85
C LYS A 174 13.44 -3.87 23.07
N ILE A 175 12.51 -3.08 23.63
CA ILE A 175 12.67 -2.49 24.96
C ILE A 175 12.44 -3.59 25.99
#